data_AF-A0A8X6YRY5-F1
#
_entry.id   AF-A0A8X6YRY5-F1
#
_cell.length_a   1.000
_cell.length_b   1.000
_cell.length_c   1.000
_cell.angle_alpha   90.00
_cell.angle_beta   90.00
_cell.angle_gamma   90.00
#
_symmetry.space_group_name_H-M   'P 1'
#
loop_
_entity.id
_entity.type
_entity.pdbx_description
1 polymer ?
#
loop_
_entity_poly.entity_id
_entity_poly.type
_entity_poly.pdbx_seq_one_letter_code
_entity_poly.pdbx_strand_id
1 'polypeptide(L)'
;MVPIATLLLLLLHVTGPSLGFENLCPANEDLDPCYCVSDGKTIRVDCMQVTDAQEVHKALQSVKGIKRVFIDFLRARLDAVPSDLFQGLHISKLSFTNCKLKTLGDEGRSALEGLEDIIEVRGRN
;
A
#
# COMPACT_ATOMS: atom_id res chain seq x y z
N MET A 1 -50.97 -27.04 -9.78
CA MET A 1 -50.10 -28.09 -9.19
C MET A 1 -48.74 -27.97 -9.86
N VAL A 2 -47.79 -27.30 -9.21
CA VAL A 2 -46.43 -27.11 -9.74
C VAL A 2 -45.63 -28.36 -9.38
N PRO A 3 -45.01 -29.07 -10.35
CA PRO A 3 -44.32 -30.32 -10.05
C PRO A 3 -43.06 -30.08 -9.22
N ILE A 4 -42.89 -30.91 -8.19
CA ILE A 4 -41.91 -30.87 -7.10
C ILE A 4 -40.44 -30.98 -7.58
N ALA A 5 -40.19 -31.31 -8.85
CA ALA A 5 -38.84 -31.55 -9.35
C ALA A 5 -38.07 -30.27 -9.75
N THR A 6 -38.69 -29.09 -9.79
CA THR A 6 -37.98 -27.80 -9.93
C THR A 6 -37.17 -27.43 -8.67
N LEU A 7 -37.32 -28.17 -7.57
CA LEU A 7 -36.58 -27.93 -6.33
C LEU A 7 -35.13 -28.46 -6.34
N LEU A 8 -34.75 -29.29 -7.32
CA LEU A 8 -33.40 -29.88 -7.42
C LEU A 8 -32.37 -29.00 -8.16
N LEU A 9 -32.78 -27.88 -8.74
CA LEU A 9 -31.90 -26.99 -9.53
C LEU A 9 -31.20 -25.89 -8.71
N LEU A 10 -31.46 -25.79 -7.40
CA LEU A 10 -30.91 -24.74 -6.53
C LEU A 10 -29.58 -25.10 -5.84
N LEU A 11 -28.98 -26.26 -6.14
CA LEU A 11 -27.72 -26.72 -5.49
C LEU A 11 -26.47 -26.59 -6.35
N LEU A 12 -26.53 -25.96 -7.52
CA LEU A 12 -25.33 -25.47 -8.22
C LEU A 12 -24.94 -24.12 -7.62
N HIS A 13 -24.51 -24.13 -6.36
CA HIS A 13 -23.65 -23.08 -5.86
C HIS A 13 -22.35 -23.18 -6.64
N VAL A 14 -22.22 -22.33 -7.65
CA VAL A 14 -20.97 -22.06 -8.35
C VAL A 14 -20.02 -21.48 -7.30
N THR A 15 -19.37 -22.34 -6.52
CA THR A 15 -18.10 -21.99 -5.88
C THR A 15 -17.06 -21.96 -6.99
N GLY A 16 -17.13 -20.91 -7.81
CA GLY A 16 -16.01 -20.55 -8.66
C GLY A 16 -14.80 -20.41 -7.74
N PRO A 17 -13.63 -20.95 -8.12
CA PRO A 17 -12.42 -20.70 -7.35
C PRO A 17 -12.28 -19.18 -7.24
N SER A 18 -12.32 -18.68 -6.01
CA SER A 18 -11.87 -17.33 -5.74
C SER A 18 -10.43 -17.31 -6.21
N LEU A 19 -10.17 -16.70 -7.38
CA LEU A 19 -8.84 -16.22 -7.72
C LEU A 19 -8.48 -15.27 -6.59
N GLY A 20 -7.81 -15.79 -5.58
CA GLY A 20 -7.15 -14.98 -4.58
C GLY A 20 -6.15 -14.15 -5.37
N PHE A 21 -6.39 -12.85 -5.46
CA PHE A 21 -5.36 -11.92 -5.88
C PHE A 21 -4.24 -12.05 -4.84
N GLU A 22 -3.19 -12.79 -5.16
CA GLU A 22 -1.97 -12.78 -4.37
C GLU A 22 -1.40 -11.37 -4.47
N ASN A 23 -1.17 -10.75 -3.32
CA ASN A 23 -0.54 -9.44 -3.28
C ASN A 23 0.96 -9.65 -3.52
N LEU A 24 1.37 -9.69 -4.77
CA LEU A 24 2.77 -9.89 -5.19
C LEU A 24 3.49 -8.56 -5.31
N CYS A 25 4.79 -8.56 -5.03
CA CYS A 25 5.62 -7.38 -5.28
C CYS A 25 5.75 -7.14 -6.79
N PRO A 26 5.73 -5.86 -7.22
CA PRO A 26 6.20 -5.46 -8.54
C PRO A 26 7.64 -5.90 -8.82
N ALA A 27 8.09 -5.71 -10.07
CA ALA A 27 9.49 -5.92 -10.42
C ALA A 27 10.39 -4.98 -9.60
N ASN A 28 11.60 -5.44 -9.27
CA ASN A 28 12.50 -4.67 -8.42
C ASN A 28 12.90 -3.33 -9.08
N GLU A 29 13.04 -3.29 -10.41
CA GLU A 29 13.32 -2.04 -11.13
C GLU A 29 12.21 -0.98 -11.03
N ASP A 30 10.96 -1.40 -10.85
CA ASP A 30 9.82 -0.48 -10.71
C ASP A 30 9.71 0.10 -9.30
N LEU A 31 10.41 -0.49 -8.34
CA LEU A 31 10.38 -0.13 -6.92
C LEU A 31 11.61 0.64 -6.46
N ASP A 32 12.69 0.71 -7.25
CA ASP A 32 13.89 1.46 -6.91
C ASP A 32 13.55 2.93 -6.59
N PRO A 33 14.02 3.49 -5.45
CA PRO A 33 15.04 3.00 -4.52
C PRO A 33 14.51 2.19 -3.31
N CYS A 34 13.24 1.78 -3.32
CA CYS A 34 12.61 0.98 -2.29
C CYS A 34 12.72 -0.53 -2.60
N TYR A 35 12.46 -1.35 -1.59
CA TYR A 35 12.43 -2.81 -1.69
C TYR A 35 11.07 -3.36 -1.28
N CYS A 36 10.63 -4.46 -1.86
CA CYS A 36 9.36 -5.09 -1.53
C CYS A 36 9.52 -6.55 -1.14
N VAL A 37 8.76 -6.97 -0.13
CA VAL A 37 8.55 -8.38 0.20
C VAL A 37 7.06 -8.69 0.27
N SER A 38 6.69 -9.89 -0.16
CA SER A 38 5.32 -10.41 -0.13
C SER A 38 5.24 -11.70 0.68
N ASP A 39 4.17 -11.86 1.45
CA ASP A 39 3.76 -13.12 2.08
C ASP A 39 2.55 -13.77 1.40
N GLY A 40 2.15 -13.26 0.22
CA GLY A 40 0.97 -13.65 -0.54
C GLY A 40 -0.33 -12.96 -0.11
N LYS A 41 -0.39 -12.38 1.09
CA LYS A 41 -1.59 -11.68 1.63
C LYS A 41 -1.39 -10.18 1.78
N THR A 42 -0.15 -9.76 2.01
CA THR A 42 0.26 -8.39 2.29
C THR A 42 1.60 -8.18 1.58
N ILE A 43 1.85 -6.96 1.12
CA ILE A 43 3.21 -6.55 0.75
C ILE A 43 3.75 -5.55 1.77
N ARG A 44 5.05 -5.62 2.03
CA ARG A 44 5.79 -4.59 2.75
C ARG A 44 6.78 -3.93 1.80
N VAL A 45 6.68 -2.61 1.70
CA VAL A 45 7.59 -1.76 0.93
C VAL A 45 8.49 -1.02 1.91
N ASP A 46 9.78 -1.31 1.85
CA ASP A 46 10.82 -0.76 2.70
C ASP A 46 11.61 0.30 1.90
N CYS A 47 11.44 1.58 2.23
CA CYS A 47 12.16 2.70 1.61
C CYS A 47 13.29 3.16 2.54
N MET A 48 14.52 2.69 2.28
CA MET A 48 15.66 2.89 3.17
C MET A 48 16.59 4.00 2.67
N GLN A 49 16.93 4.95 3.55
CA GLN A 49 17.90 6.03 3.29
C GLN A 49 17.58 6.90 2.07
N VAL A 50 16.32 6.92 1.63
CA VAL A 50 15.85 7.71 0.49
C VAL A 50 15.96 9.21 0.77
N THR A 51 16.34 9.97 -0.27
CA THR A 51 16.52 11.42 -0.19
C THR A 51 15.73 12.21 -1.21
N ASP A 52 15.18 11.55 -2.23
CA ASP A 52 14.38 12.16 -3.28
C ASP A 52 12.92 11.68 -3.18
N ALA A 53 12.01 12.61 -2.91
CA ALA A 53 10.59 12.31 -2.81
C ALA A 53 9.96 11.93 -4.16
N GLN A 54 10.50 12.42 -5.28
CA GLN A 54 10.01 12.11 -6.62
C GLN A 54 10.35 10.66 -7.01
N GLU A 55 11.53 10.17 -6.65
CA GLU A 55 11.92 8.76 -6.85
C GLU A 55 11.03 7.83 -6.03
N VAL A 56 10.84 8.14 -4.75
CA VAL A 56 9.89 7.41 -3.88
C VAL A 56 8.49 7.45 -4.47
N HIS A 57 8.03 8.60 -4.98
CA HIS A 57 6.70 8.70 -5.56
C HIS A 57 6.53 7.73 -6.73
N LYS A 58 7.48 7.71 -7.67
CA LYS A 58 7.48 6.76 -8.80
C LYS A 58 7.45 5.31 -8.32
N ALA A 59 8.32 4.96 -7.37
CA ALA A 59 8.37 3.63 -6.78
C ALA A 59 7.02 3.21 -6.19
N LEU A 60 6.38 4.09 -5.41
CA LEU A 60 5.09 3.80 -4.78
C LEU A 60 3.92 3.76 -5.78
N GLN A 61 4.05 4.33 -6.98
CA GLN A 61 3.03 4.16 -8.02
C GLN A 61 2.97 2.72 -8.54
N SER A 62 4.08 1.98 -8.50
CA SER A 62 4.13 0.58 -8.96
C SER A 62 3.25 -0.35 -8.12
N VAL A 63 2.90 0.03 -6.89
CA VAL A 63 2.06 -0.77 -5.98
C VAL A 63 0.58 -0.39 -6.04
N LYS A 64 0.16 0.46 -6.98
CA LYS A 64 -1.25 0.80 -7.19
C LYS A 64 -2.08 -0.44 -7.51
N GLY A 65 -3.26 -0.53 -6.91
CA GLY A 65 -4.18 -1.67 -7.06
C GLY A 65 -3.84 -2.88 -6.19
N ILE A 66 -2.66 -2.93 -5.58
CA ILE A 66 -2.31 -3.95 -4.58
C ILE A 66 -3.03 -3.61 -3.27
N LYS A 67 -3.62 -4.61 -2.62
CA LYS A 67 -4.33 -4.43 -1.34
C LYS A 67 -3.39 -4.71 -0.17
N ARG A 68 -3.67 -4.12 0.99
CA ARG A 68 -2.91 -4.36 2.23
C ARG A 68 -1.42 -4.08 2.04
N VAL A 69 -1.11 -2.83 1.75
CA VAL A 69 0.27 -2.37 1.57
C VAL A 69 0.78 -1.82 2.89
N PHE A 70 1.92 -2.32 3.37
CA PHE A 70 2.66 -1.71 4.47
C PHE A 70 3.83 -0.92 3.89
N ILE A 71 3.99 0.34 4.29
CA ILE A 71 5.08 1.19 3.81
C ILE A 71 5.91 1.63 5.01
N ASP A 72 7.19 1.30 5.00
CA ASP A 72 8.14 1.64 6.05
C ASP A 72 9.24 2.52 5.48
N PHE A 73 9.28 3.78 5.92
CA PHE A 73 10.40 4.68 5.68
C PHE A 73 11.43 4.53 6.79
N LEU A 74 12.66 4.16 6.42
CA LEU A 74 13.75 3.97 7.39
C LEU A 74 14.92 4.89 7.06
N ARG A 75 15.25 5.79 8.00
CA ARG A 75 16.37 6.74 7.86
C ARG A 75 16.27 7.64 6.63
N ALA A 76 15.05 7.88 6.14
CA ALA A 76 14.79 8.79 5.02
C ALA A 76 15.14 10.23 5.40
N ARG A 77 15.58 11.02 4.43
CA ARG A 77 15.86 12.46 4.57
C ARG A 77 15.16 13.19 3.45
N LEU A 78 13.89 13.50 3.66
CA LEU A 78 13.05 14.14 2.67
C LEU A 78 12.75 15.56 3.11
N ASP A 79 12.96 16.53 2.23
CA ASP A 79 12.60 17.92 2.50
C ASP A 79 11.08 18.08 2.60
N ALA A 80 10.35 17.41 1.71
CA ALA A 80 8.90 17.35 1.74
C ALA A 80 8.42 15.94 1.44
N VAL A 81 7.33 15.56 2.09
CA VAL A 81 6.49 14.43 1.69
C VAL A 81 5.29 15.03 0.96
N PRO A 82 5.18 14.90 -0.38
CA PRO A 82 4.11 15.52 -1.16
C PRO A 82 2.71 15.06 -0.73
N SER A 83 1.71 15.91 -0.89
CA SER A 83 0.33 15.62 -0.51
C SER A 83 -0.30 14.43 -1.27
N ASP A 84 0.20 14.15 -2.46
CA ASP A 84 -0.27 13.10 -3.35
C ASP A 84 0.56 11.79 -3.29
N LEU A 85 1.62 11.74 -2.47
CA LEU A 85 2.56 10.62 -2.44
C LEU A 85 1.89 9.25 -2.25
N PHE A 86 0.84 9.22 -1.43
CA PHE A 86 0.10 8.01 -1.07
C PHE A 86 -1.26 7.89 -1.78
N GLN A 87 -1.56 8.80 -2.72
CA GLN A 87 -2.87 8.88 -3.33
C GLN A 87 -3.21 7.64 -4.15
N GLY A 88 -4.35 7.03 -3.83
CA GLY A 88 -4.85 5.83 -4.52
C GLY A 88 -4.15 4.53 -4.12
N LEU A 89 -3.33 4.55 -3.06
CA LEU A 89 -2.73 3.34 -2.49
C LEU A 89 -3.62 2.75 -1.40
N HIS A 90 -3.72 1.42 -1.33
CA HIS A 90 -4.44 0.73 -0.25
C HIS A 90 -3.50 0.42 0.92
N ILE A 91 -3.01 1.49 1.54
CA ILE A 91 -2.10 1.40 2.69
C ILE A 91 -2.89 0.86 3.89
N SER A 92 -2.28 -0.06 4.63
CA SER A 92 -2.82 -0.58 5.89
C SER A 92 -1.90 -0.31 7.07
N LYS A 93 -0.66 0.08 6.80
CA LYS A 93 0.29 0.57 7.79
C LYS A 93 1.28 1.51 7.12
N LEU A 94 1.48 2.68 7.72
CA LEU A 94 2.52 3.62 7.32
C LEU A 94 3.42 3.91 8.53
N SER A 95 4.73 3.71 8.38
CA SER A 95 5.69 4.06 9.42
C SER A 95 6.85 4.91 8.92
N PHE A 96 7.30 5.80 9.81
CA PHE A 96 8.51 6.60 9.64
C PHE A 96 9.43 6.33 10.83
N THR A 97 10.54 5.66 10.56
CA THR A 97 11.53 5.29 11.59
C THR A 97 12.83 6.05 11.34
N ASN A 98 13.26 6.83 12.32
CA ASN A 98 14.49 7.62 12.30
C ASN A 98 14.62 8.52 11.06
N CYS A 99 13.50 9.06 10.57
CA CYS A 99 13.45 9.90 9.39
C CYS A 99 13.62 11.38 9.75
N LYS A 100 14.17 12.14 8.81
CA LYS A 100 14.18 13.61 8.84
C LYS A 100 13.23 14.10 7.77
N LEU A 101 12.06 14.58 8.19
CA LEU A 101 11.01 15.11 7.32
C LEU A 101 10.79 16.56 7.73
N LYS A 102 10.95 17.53 6.81
CA LYS A 102 10.69 18.94 7.17
C LYS A 102 9.22 19.28 7.04
N THR A 103 8.55 18.75 6.02
CA THR A 103 7.14 19.02 5.73
C THR A 103 6.39 17.73 5.35
N LEU A 104 5.13 17.64 5.76
CA LEU A 104 4.23 16.51 5.51
C LEU A 104 2.99 17.00 4.75
N GLY A 105 3.18 17.28 3.46
CA GLY A 105 2.18 17.87 2.60
C GLY A 105 2.67 19.12 1.89
N ASP A 106 1.78 19.68 1.07
CA ASP A 106 2.01 20.89 0.27
C ASP A 106 1.07 22.00 0.76
N GLU A 107 1.12 23.18 0.13
CA GLU A 107 0.30 24.34 0.53
C GLU A 107 -1.19 23.98 0.71
N GLY A 108 -1.62 23.91 1.98
CA GLY A 108 -3.00 23.64 2.38
C GLY A 108 -3.46 22.17 2.30
N ARG A 109 -2.59 21.21 1.95
CA ARG A 109 -2.94 19.79 1.82
C ARG A 109 -1.96 18.89 2.56
N SER A 110 -2.48 17.97 3.36
CA SER A 110 -1.68 17.01 4.13
C SER A 110 -1.32 15.80 3.29
N ALA A 111 -0.08 15.31 3.39
CA ALA A 111 0.29 14.01 2.85
C ALA A 111 -0.37 12.83 3.57
N LEU A 112 -0.98 13.08 4.73
CA LEU A 112 -1.61 12.06 5.56
C LEU A 112 -3.13 12.06 5.44
N GLU A 113 -3.69 12.88 4.56
CA GLU A 113 -5.13 12.93 4.30
C GLU A 113 -5.64 11.55 3.84
N GLY A 114 -6.65 11.01 4.53
CA GLY A 114 -7.22 9.69 4.26
C GLY A 114 -6.43 8.51 4.83
N LEU A 115 -5.40 8.75 5.65
CA LEU A 115 -4.59 7.74 6.33
C LEU A 115 -4.75 7.77 7.86
N GLU A 116 -5.75 8.48 8.38
CA GLU A 116 -5.87 8.83 9.81
C GLU A 116 -5.86 7.61 10.74
N ASP A 117 -6.42 6.49 10.30
CA ASP A 117 -6.58 5.28 11.12
C ASP A 117 -5.39 4.30 11.07
N ILE A 118 -4.35 4.57 10.24
CA ILE A 118 -3.32 3.55 9.89
C ILE A 118 -1.86 4.02 10.04
N ILE A 119 -1.64 5.19 10.63
CA ILE A 119 -0.30 5.77 10.79
C ILE A 119 0.30 5.34 12.14
N GLU A 120 1.50 4.74 12.09
CA GLU A 120 2.33 4.49 13.28
C GLU A 120 3.60 5.36 13.21
N VAL A 121 3.65 6.44 13.99
CA VAL A 121 4.84 7.29 14.08
C VAL A 121 5.76 6.77 15.18
N ARG A 122 6.96 6.30 14.80
CA ARG A 122 7.96 5.80 15.75
C ARG A 122 9.26 6.59 15.68
N GLY A 123 9.30 7.68 16.44
CA GLY A 123 10.53 8.46 16.64
C GLY A 123 11.42 7.87 17.72
N ARG A 124 12.64 7.44 17.37
CA ARG A 124 13.77 7.38 18.31
C ARG A 124 14.89 8.24 17.73
N ASN A 125 15.16 9.37 18.37
CA ASN A 125 16.39 10.14 18.16
C ASN A 125 17.59 9.37 18.73
#